data_AF-A0A2P4XGU8-F1
#
_entry.id   AF-A0A2P4XGU8-F1
#
_cell.length_a   1.000
_cell.length_b   1.000
_cell.length_c   1.000
_cell.angle_alpha   90.00
_cell.angle_beta   90.00
_cell.angle_gamma   90.00
#
_symmetry.space_group_name_H-M   'P 1'
#
loop_
_entity.id
_entity.type
_entity.pdbx_description
1 polymer ?
#
loop_
_entity_poly.entity_id
_entity_poly.type
_entity_poly.pdbx_seq_one_letter_code
_entity_poly.pdbx_strand_id
1 'polypeptide(L)'
;MPFALVNWRQTFFEISRQPSAKDEWGKADVDLKNEFMTESEKFANDLKEALNSMDSGLELRRPDRSIIAETVNNAGHANETRALHIADSPKLIQHYEEVLKEWCDVISTYLETNTTNDGKGNNEQTTDDDGPMGELEYWRRRMQRLTSITEQLKMNEYKDVFAVLSRTTKSVNDDTKQRIQTLLRRWKQIDIGITEAANEAKDNVKYLFTLEKFIIPLYNGTPSSIIDTLLALMNSIKMIHSIARYNNTTERMANLFTKITNQMITNCKLMMIRSNTLLRRWKQIDIGITEAANEAKDNVKYLFTLEKFIIPLYNGTPSSIIDTLPALMNSIKMIHSIARYYNTTERMANLFTKITNQMITNCKHCVTGGETYEVMWDKDPEELVRHLDSCLKLNEAYQQQYRVTKDKLFATPKGKQFEFNEMKIFGKFDLFCRRVMKLIDMFTTIHQFSSLGQHRLDPRVEP
;
A
#
# COMPACT_ATOMS: atom_id res chain seq x y z
N MET A 1 -15.74 0.54 24.46
CA MET A 1 -15.23 -0.50 23.53
C MET A 1 -15.01 -0.06 22.07
N PRO A 2 -15.72 0.91 21.46
CA PRO A 2 -15.52 1.25 20.03
C PRO A 2 -14.13 1.84 19.72
N PHE A 3 -13.59 2.65 20.64
CA PHE A 3 -12.33 3.37 20.43
C PHE A 3 -11.10 2.47 20.24
N ALA A 4 -11.01 1.33 20.94
CA ALA A 4 -9.85 0.44 20.84
C ALA A 4 -9.80 -0.31 19.50
N LEU A 5 -10.96 -0.66 18.93
CA LEU A 5 -11.07 -1.41 17.68
C LEU A 5 -10.91 -0.52 16.46
N VAL A 6 -11.42 0.72 16.50
CA VAL A 6 -11.16 1.74 15.46
C VAL A 6 -9.67 2.06 15.39
N ASN A 7 -9.01 2.19 16.55
CA ASN A 7 -7.58 2.46 16.62
C ASN A 7 -6.75 1.30 16.06
N TRP A 8 -7.12 0.04 16.35
CA TRP A 8 -6.46 -1.12 15.76
C TRP A 8 -6.62 -1.16 14.23
N ARG A 9 -7.83 -0.92 13.70
CA ARG A 9 -8.09 -0.88 12.26
C ARG A 9 -7.27 0.20 11.57
N GLN A 10 -7.21 1.40 12.14
CA GLN A 10 -6.49 2.53 11.57
C GLN A 10 -4.98 2.26 11.59
N THR A 11 -4.45 1.75 12.70
CA THR A 11 -3.04 1.37 12.83
C THR A 11 -2.67 0.21 11.88
N PHE A 12 -3.51 -0.81 11.76
CA PHE A 12 -3.25 -1.97 10.91
C PHE A 12 -3.34 -1.65 9.42
N PHE A 13 -4.33 -0.86 8.99
CA PHE A 13 -4.43 -0.38 7.60
C PHE A 13 -3.32 0.61 7.24
N GLU A 14 -2.89 1.46 8.16
CA GLU A 14 -1.75 2.35 7.94
C GLU A 14 -0.44 1.57 7.78
N ILE A 15 -0.23 0.51 8.55
CA ILE A 15 0.97 -0.34 8.46
C ILE A 15 0.95 -1.22 7.20
N SER A 16 -0.18 -1.84 6.86
CA SER A 16 -0.30 -2.78 5.72
C SER A 16 -0.36 -2.11 4.34
N ARG A 17 -0.65 -0.80 4.28
CA ARG A 17 -0.77 -0.02 3.04
C ARG A 17 0.50 0.77 2.69
N GLN A 18 1.52 0.78 3.56
CA GLN A 18 2.82 1.35 3.24
C GLN A 18 3.55 0.50 2.18
N PRO A 19 4.01 1.10 1.07
CA PRO A 19 4.75 0.38 0.03
C PRO A 19 6.04 -0.27 0.55
N SER A 20 6.73 0.36 1.51
CA SER A 20 7.93 -0.17 2.16
C SER A 20 7.65 -1.46 2.93
N ALA A 21 6.54 -1.53 3.65
CA ALA A 21 6.15 -2.73 4.40
C ALA A 21 5.76 -3.91 3.51
N LYS A 22 5.44 -3.71 2.22
CA LYS A 22 5.18 -4.82 1.29
C LYS A 22 6.45 -5.45 0.74
N ASP A 23 7.57 -4.73 0.65
CA ASP A 23 8.83 -5.28 0.11
C ASP A 23 9.83 -5.70 1.22
N GLU A 24 9.60 -5.29 2.48
CA GLU A 24 10.51 -5.52 3.61
C GLU A 24 10.15 -6.71 4.53
N TRP A 25 9.43 -7.73 4.04
CA TRP A 25 9.16 -8.96 4.84
C TRP A 25 10.35 -9.94 4.89
N GLY A 26 11.55 -9.45 4.56
CA GLY A 26 12.80 -10.19 4.69
C GLY A 26 12.79 -11.53 3.94
N LYS A 27 12.91 -12.63 4.69
CA LYS A 27 13.01 -14.02 4.19
C LYS A 27 11.69 -14.78 4.13
N ALA A 28 10.54 -14.12 4.33
CA ALA A 28 9.25 -14.79 4.33
C ALA A 28 8.88 -15.30 2.93
N ASP A 29 8.43 -16.55 2.85
CA ASP A 29 7.99 -17.17 1.59
C ASP A 29 6.78 -16.42 1.00
N VAL A 30 6.73 -16.34 -0.32
CA VAL A 30 5.69 -15.60 -1.05
C VAL A 30 4.31 -16.22 -0.78
N ASP A 31 4.24 -17.54 -0.63
CA ASP A 31 2.99 -18.25 -0.37
C ASP A 31 2.48 -17.99 1.06
N LEU A 32 3.35 -18.05 2.07
CA LEU A 32 3.02 -17.70 3.46
C LEU A 32 2.57 -16.25 3.60
N LYS A 33 3.19 -15.34 2.83
CA LYS A 33 2.79 -13.93 2.80
C LYS A 33 1.40 -13.75 2.20
N ASN A 34 1.09 -14.44 1.12
CA ASN A 34 -0.23 -14.39 0.49
C ASN A 34 -1.31 -15.01 1.40
N GLU A 35 -1.00 -16.11 2.07
CA GLU A 35 -1.88 -16.75 3.05
C GLU A 35 -2.16 -15.83 4.23
N PHE A 36 -1.12 -15.23 4.84
CA PHE A 36 -1.28 -14.28 5.93
C PHE A 36 -2.11 -13.07 5.52
N MET A 37 -1.85 -12.48 4.34
CA MET A 37 -2.65 -11.35 3.85
C MET A 37 -4.11 -11.73 3.63
N THR A 38 -4.37 -12.93 3.12
CA THR A 38 -5.73 -13.44 2.90
C THR A 38 -6.46 -13.66 4.22
N GLU A 39 -5.82 -14.29 5.20
CA GLU A 39 -6.40 -14.50 6.54
C GLU A 39 -6.57 -13.18 7.31
N SER A 40 -5.67 -12.21 7.11
CA SER A 40 -5.77 -10.90 7.76
C SER A 40 -6.87 -10.03 7.16
N GLU A 41 -7.06 -10.06 5.84
CA GLU A 41 -8.22 -9.43 5.17
C GLU A 41 -9.53 -10.08 5.61
N LYS A 42 -9.57 -11.42 5.70
CA LYS A 42 -10.72 -12.15 6.22
C LYS A 42 -11.04 -11.76 7.67
N PHE A 43 -10.04 -11.73 8.55
CA PHE A 43 -10.22 -11.29 9.93
C PHE A 43 -10.71 -9.83 10.02
N ALA A 44 -10.16 -8.92 9.20
CA ALA A 44 -10.61 -7.54 9.16
C ALA A 44 -12.07 -7.41 8.68
N ASN A 45 -12.49 -8.25 7.74
CA ASN A 45 -13.87 -8.34 7.29
C ASN A 45 -14.78 -8.92 8.37
N ASP A 46 -14.40 -10.02 9.02
CA ASP A 46 -15.15 -10.63 10.13
C ASP A 46 -15.32 -9.63 11.29
N LEU A 47 -14.27 -8.87 11.61
CA LEU A 47 -14.29 -7.85 12.66
C LEU A 47 -15.15 -6.64 12.27
N LYS A 48 -15.13 -6.25 10.99
CA LYS A 48 -16.02 -5.20 10.44
C LYS A 48 -17.48 -5.65 10.46
N GLU A 49 -17.74 -6.90 10.12
CA GLU A 49 -19.06 -7.53 10.22
C GLU A 49 -19.52 -7.53 11.68
N ALA A 50 -18.68 -7.98 12.63
CA ALA A 50 -18.97 -7.95 14.06
C ALA A 50 -19.20 -6.52 14.61
N LEU A 51 -18.47 -5.51 14.10
CA LEU A 51 -18.67 -4.11 14.47
C LEU A 51 -19.97 -3.53 13.91
N ASN A 52 -20.27 -3.76 12.63
CA ASN A 52 -21.53 -3.34 12.02
C ASN A 52 -22.73 -4.07 12.65
N SER A 53 -22.50 -5.31 13.05
CA SER A 53 -23.39 -6.16 13.84
C SER A 53 -23.66 -5.58 15.23
N MET A 54 -22.66 -4.96 15.88
CA MET A 54 -22.83 -4.25 17.15
C MET A 54 -23.46 -2.86 17.01
N ASP A 55 -23.20 -2.14 15.92
CA ASP A 55 -23.64 -0.74 15.68
C ASP A 55 -25.04 -0.64 15.04
N SER A 56 -25.72 -1.76 14.79
CA SER A 56 -27.01 -1.79 14.08
C SER A 56 -28.13 -2.56 14.77
N GLY A 57 -27.99 -2.81 16.08
CA GLY A 57 -29.08 -3.32 16.91
C GLY A 57 -30.20 -2.30 17.01
N LEU A 58 -31.43 -2.72 16.76
CA LEU A 58 -32.62 -1.93 17.10
C LEU A 58 -32.69 -1.84 18.63
N GLU A 59 -32.23 -0.74 19.22
CA GLU A 59 -32.32 -0.53 20.67
C GLU A 59 -33.69 0.00 21.06
N LEU A 60 -34.40 -0.71 21.93
CA LEU A 60 -35.66 -0.28 22.48
C LEU A 60 -35.42 0.75 23.59
N ARG A 61 -36.29 1.76 23.69
CA ARG A 61 -36.22 2.77 24.76
C ARG A 61 -36.25 2.09 26.13
N ARG A 62 -35.27 2.37 26.97
CA ARG A 62 -35.26 1.90 28.36
C ARG A 62 -36.25 2.70 29.20
N PRO A 63 -36.95 2.07 30.16
CA PRO A 63 -37.76 2.81 31.13
C PRO A 63 -36.90 3.78 31.97
N ASP A 64 -37.31 5.04 32.05
CA ASP A 64 -36.61 6.07 32.83
C ASP A 64 -36.47 5.72 34.32
N ARG A 65 -35.22 5.54 34.74
CA ARG A 65 -34.86 5.12 36.11
C ARG A 65 -35.22 6.16 37.17
N SER A 66 -35.28 7.45 36.82
CA SER A 66 -35.68 8.53 37.73
C SER A 66 -37.15 8.41 38.13
N ILE A 67 -38.05 8.15 37.18
CA ILE A 67 -39.49 7.99 37.41
C ILE A 67 -39.77 6.74 38.26
N ILE A 68 -39.01 5.66 38.01
CA ILE A 68 -39.06 4.43 38.81
C ILE A 68 -38.57 4.70 40.23
N ALA A 69 -37.44 5.41 40.39
CA ALA A 69 -36.89 5.73 41.71
C ALA A 69 -37.80 6.66 42.52
N GLU A 70 -38.39 7.68 41.89
CA GLU A 70 -39.35 8.60 42.54
C GLU A 70 -40.60 7.87 43.03
N THR A 71 -41.16 6.97 42.22
CA THR A 71 -42.34 6.20 42.63
C THR A 71 -42.02 5.17 43.71
N VAL A 72 -40.82 4.58 43.68
CA VAL A 72 -40.33 3.68 44.73
C VAL A 72 -40.09 4.40 46.06
N ASN A 73 -39.52 5.61 46.03
CA ASN A 73 -39.26 6.41 47.22
C ASN A 73 -40.55 6.92 47.89
N ASN A 74 -41.61 7.16 47.11
CA ASN A 74 -42.92 7.58 47.60
C ASN A 74 -43.77 6.43 48.18
N ALA A 75 -43.37 5.16 48.01
CA ALA A 75 -44.18 3.98 48.38
C ALA A 75 -43.97 3.45 49.82
N GLY A 76 -43.06 4.03 50.62
CA GLY A 76 -42.82 3.61 52.01
C GLY A 76 -42.14 2.24 52.18
N HIS A 77 -41.59 1.96 53.37
CA HIS A 77 -40.65 0.86 53.66
C HIS A 77 -41.29 -0.54 53.89
N ALA A 78 -42.58 -0.76 53.60
CA ALA A 78 -43.24 -2.05 53.84
C ALA A 78 -43.32 -2.90 52.56
N ASN A 79 -42.65 -4.06 52.55
CA ASN A 79 -42.40 -4.87 51.35
C ASN A 79 -43.66 -5.42 50.63
N GLU A 80 -44.80 -5.60 51.32
CA GLU A 80 -46.01 -6.17 50.71
C GLU A 80 -46.94 -5.12 50.06
N THR A 81 -46.94 -3.88 50.57
CA THR A 81 -47.73 -2.75 50.02
C THR A 81 -47.01 -2.00 48.90
N ARG A 82 -45.70 -2.19 48.75
CA ARG A 82 -44.84 -1.51 47.75
C ARG A 82 -45.23 -1.86 46.31
N ALA A 83 -45.48 -3.14 46.02
CA ALA A 83 -45.90 -3.57 44.67
C ALA A 83 -47.34 -3.15 44.31
N LEU A 84 -48.18 -2.89 45.31
CA LEU A 84 -49.54 -2.38 45.14
C LEU A 84 -49.51 -0.87 44.84
N HIS A 85 -48.80 -0.07 45.66
CA HIS A 85 -48.69 1.39 45.47
C HIS A 85 -47.95 1.79 44.19
N ILE A 86 -46.95 1.03 43.75
CA ILE A 86 -46.23 1.29 42.49
C ILE A 86 -47.17 1.10 41.29
N ALA A 87 -48.08 0.13 41.34
CA ALA A 87 -49.01 -0.19 40.23
C ALA A 87 -50.19 0.79 40.10
N ASP A 88 -50.44 1.61 41.13
CA ASP A 88 -51.51 2.61 41.16
C ASP A 88 -51.00 4.05 40.92
N SER A 89 -49.69 4.25 40.69
CA SER A 89 -49.12 5.57 40.39
C SER A 89 -49.47 6.04 38.98
N PRO A 90 -50.26 7.13 38.80
CA PRO A 90 -50.68 7.60 37.48
C PRO A 90 -49.50 8.02 36.59
N LYS A 91 -48.44 8.58 37.20
CA LYS A 91 -47.23 9.01 36.48
C LYS A 91 -46.43 7.84 35.92
N LEU A 92 -46.33 6.73 36.67
CA LEU A 92 -45.62 5.54 36.21
C LEU A 92 -46.41 4.80 35.13
N ILE A 93 -47.73 4.72 35.28
CA ILE A 93 -48.62 4.13 34.27
C ILE A 93 -48.50 4.90 32.96
N GLN A 94 -48.59 6.23 32.99
CA GLN A 94 -48.45 7.06 31.79
C GLN A 94 -47.08 6.87 31.12
N HIS A 95 -45.98 6.88 31.90
CA HIS A 95 -44.64 6.64 31.39
C HIS A 95 -44.51 5.26 30.72
N TYR A 96 -45.03 4.20 31.35
CA TYR A 96 -45.00 2.85 30.79
C TYR A 96 -45.90 2.70 29.56
N GLU A 97 -47.03 3.41 29.49
CA GLU A 97 -47.86 3.51 28.28
C GLU A 97 -47.07 4.14 27.12
N GLU A 98 -46.35 5.23 27.36
CA GLU A 98 -45.53 5.92 26.36
C GLU A 98 -44.37 5.03 25.87
N VAL A 99 -43.65 4.39 26.79
CA VAL A 99 -42.55 3.47 26.47
C VAL A 99 -43.05 2.28 25.64
N LEU A 100 -44.15 1.63 26.03
CA LEU A 100 -44.69 0.50 25.29
C LEU A 100 -45.23 0.91 23.90
N LYS A 101 -45.80 2.12 23.79
CA LYS A 101 -46.23 2.67 22.50
C LYS A 101 -45.06 2.89 21.56
N GLU A 102 -43.96 3.46 22.04
CA GLU A 102 -42.75 3.62 21.25
C GLU A 102 -42.16 2.28 20.81
N TRP A 103 -42.13 1.27 21.68
CA TRP A 103 -41.70 -0.07 21.27
C TRP A 103 -42.57 -0.63 20.15
N CYS A 104 -43.90 -0.47 20.26
CA CYS A 104 -44.81 -0.89 19.21
C CYS A 104 -44.54 -0.16 17.89
N ASP A 105 -44.33 1.16 17.91
CA ASP A 105 -44.10 1.97 16.71
C ASP A 105 -42.77 1.61 16.03
N VAL A 106 -41.69 1.48 16.81
CA VAL A 106 -40.35 1.14 16.31
C VAL A 106 -40.33 -0.27 15.71
N ILE A 107 -40.91 -1.26 16.41
CA ILE A 107 -40.90 -2.65 15.93
C ILE A 107 -41.84 -2.84 14.74
N SER A 108 -43.03 -2.23 14.75
CA SER A 108 -43.94 -2.28 13.58
C SER A 108 -43.27 -1.70 12.34
N THR A 109 -42.63 -0.52 12.47
CA THR A 109 -41.90 0.11 11.36
C THR A 109 -40.81 -0.82 10.83
N TYR A 110 -40.06 -1.48 11.73
CA TYR A 110 -39.03 -2.45 11.33
C TYR A 110 -39.60 -3.69 10.63
N LEU A 111 -40.74 -4.22 11.09
CA LEU A 111 -41.36 -5.39 10.49
C LEU A 111 -41.94 -5.06 9.11
N GLU A 112 -42.62 -3.91 8.97
CA GLU A 112 -43.24 -3.44 7.72
C GLU A 112 -42.21 -3.08 6.65
N THR A 113 -41.20 -2.28 6.99
CA THR A 113 -40.15 -1.87 6.03
C THR A 113 -39.39 -3.07 5.44
N ASN A 114 -39.30 -4.17 6.19
CA ASN A 114 -38.60 -5.36 5.74
C ASN A 114 -39.51 -6.47 5.17
N THR A 115 -40.84 -6.37 5.31
CA THR A 115 -41.80 -7.26 4.60
C THR A 115 -42.15 -6.71 3.21
N THR A 116 -42.15 -5.38 3.02
CA THR A 116 -42.35 -4.79 1.68
C THR A 116 -41.16 -4.95 0.74
N ASN A 117 -39.98 -5.23 1.30
CA ASN A 117 -38.75 -5.49 0.54
C ASN A 117 -38.63 -6.94 0.03
N ASP A 118 -39.65 -7.79 0.25
CA ASP A 118 -39.70 -9.19 -0.21
C ASP A 118 -39.92 -9.36 -1.74
N GLY A 119 -39.66 -8.33 -2.56
CA GLY A 119 -39.66 -8.48 -4.01
C GLY A 119 -40.17 -7.30 -4.83
N LYS A 120 -40.57 -6.18 -4.22
CA LYS A 120 -41.01 -4.98 -4.97
C LYS A 120 -40.50 -3.68 -4.36
N GLY A 121 -39.20 -3.42 -4.52
CA GLY A 121 -38.63 -2.09 -4.34
C GLY A 121 -38.78 -1.25 -5.61
N ASN A 122 -39.91 -0.56 -5.76
CA ASN A 122 -39.98 0.66 -6.59
C ASN A 122 -39.23 1.76 -5.82
N ASN A 123 -37.92 1.82 -5.97
CA ASN A 123 -37.08 3.00 -5.79
C ASN A 123 -35.72 2.71 -6.42
N GLU A 124 -35.43 3.40 -7.52
CA GLU A 124 -34.25 3.30 -8.40
C GLU A 124 -32.91 3.69 -7.73
N GLN A 125 -32.62 3.21 -6.52
CA GLN A 125 -31.35 3.50 -5.82
C GLN A 125 -30.85 2.44 -4.84
N THR A 126 -31.33 1.20 -4.90
CA THR A 126 -30.68 0.07 -4.21
C THR A 126 -29.87 -0.74 -5.22
N THR A 127 -28.56 -0.50 -5.23
CA THR A 127 -27.48 -1.30 -5.84
C THR A 127 -27.94 -2.55 -6.59
N ASP A 128 -27.95 -2.46 -7.92
CA ASP A 128 -28.15 -3.55 -8.88
C ASP A 128 -26.99 -4.59 -8.86
N ASP A 129 -26.33 -4.77 -7.71
CA ASP A 129 -25.06 -5.51 -7.55
C ASP A 129 -24.92 -6.17 -6.16
N ASP A 130 -26.02 -6.63 -5.55
CA ASP A 130 -25.92 -7.51 -4.37
C ASP A 130 -26.13 -8.98 -4.80
N GLY A 131 -25.02 -9.61 -5.21
CA GLY A 131 -24.93 -11.00 -5.61
C GLY A 131 -25.39 -11.98 -4.51
N PRO A 132 -25.29 -13.31 -4.72
CA PRO A 132 -25.86 -14.30 -3.79
C PRO A 132 -25.27 -14.27 -2.37
N MET A 133 -24.11 -13.65 -2.18
CA MET A 133 -23.51 -13.44 -0.85
C MET A 133 -24.20 -12.30 -0.09
N GLY A 134 -24.63 -11.24 -0.79
CA GLY A 134 -25.41 -10.15 -0.21
C GLY A 134 -26.75 -10.62 0.35
N GLU A 135 -27.36 -11.63 -0.30
CA GLU A 135 -28.59 -12.27 0.20
C GLU A 135 -28.37 -12.97 1.55
N LEU A 136 -27.31 -13.79 1.68
CA LEU A 136 -26.96 -14.44 2.95
C LEU A 136 -26.71 -13.40 4.05
N GLU A 137 -25.99 -12.34 3.71
CA GLU A 137 -25.63 -11.29 4.64
C GLU A 137 -26.83 -10.45 5.09
N TYR A 138 -27.77 -10.16 4.19
CA TYR A 138 -29.06 -9.55 4.54
C TYR A 138 -29.80 -10.37 5.61
N TRP A 139 -29.92 -11.69 5.39
CA TRP A 139 -30.62 -12.57 6.34
C TRP A 139 -29.86 -12.73 7.66
N ARG A 140 -28.51 -12.74 7.65
CA ARG A 140 -27.69 -12.73 8.88
C ARG A 140 -27.97 -11.48 9.71
N ARG A 141 -27.94 -10.29 9.10
CA ARG A 141 -28.25 -9.02 9.78
C ARG A 141 -29.68 -8.98 10.32
N ARG A 142 -30.66 -9.41 9.51
CA ARG A 142 -32.07 -9.47 9.91
C ARG A 142 -32.29 -10.40 11.11
N MET A 143 -31.70 -11.59 11.08
CA MET A 143 -31.77 -12.56 12.18
C MET A 143 -31.15 -11.97 13.47
N GLN A 144 -30.02 -11.29 13.35
CA GLN A 144 -29.35 -10.71 14.50
C GLN A 144 -30.17 -9.58 15.13
N ARG A 145 -30.74 -8.68 14.32
CA ARG A 145 -31.61 -7.59 14.82
C ARG A 145 -32.83 -8.14 15.57
N LEU A 146 -33.49 -9.15 15.01
CA LEU A 146 -34.64 -9.81 15.66
C LEU A 146 -34.24 -10.56 16.94
N THR A 147 -33.06 -11.17 16.96
CA THR A 147 -32.50 -11.80 18.16
C THR A 147 -32.24 -10.76 19.25
N SER A 148 -31.67 -9.60 18.91
CA SER A 148 -31.44 -8.49 19.84
C SER A 148 -32.75 -7.99 20.46
N ILE A 149 -33.79 -7.75 19.65
CA ILE A 149 -35.12 -7.36 20.15
C ILE A 149 -35.66 -8.41 21.13
N THR A 150 -35.57 -9.68 20.75
CA THR A 150 -36.05 -10.81 21.57
C THR A 150 -35.28 -10.92 22.89
N GLU A 151 -33.99 -10.60 22.91
CA GLU A 151 -33.17 -10.60 24.13
C GLU A 151 -33.47 -9.42 25.05
N GLN A 152 -33.63 -8.21 24.47
CA GLN A 152 -34.02 -7.02 25.23
C GLN A 152 -35.36 -7.24 25.96
N LEU A 153 -36.36 -7.81 25.28
CA LEU A 153 -37.68 -8.10 25.86
C LEU A 153 -37.66 -9.17 26.96
N LYS A 154 -36.59 -9.95 27.08
CA LYS A 154 -36.40 -10.92 28.17
C LYS A 154 -35.83 -10.29 29.45
N MET A 155 -35.27 -9.08 29.37
CA MET A 155 -34.69 -8.40 30.53
C MET A 155 -35.78 -7.96 31.52
N ASN A 156 -35.45 -7.97 32.82
CA ASN A 156 -36.43 -7.69 33.89
C ASN A 156 -37.05 -6.29 33.77
N GLU A 157 -36.24 -5.28 33.44
CA GLU A 157 -36.70 -3.89 33.27
C GLU A 157 -37.83 -3.77 32.21
N TYR A 158 -37.82 -4.64 31.19
CA TYR A 158 -38.82 -4.65 30.13
C TYR A 158 -40.07 -5.45 30.53
N LYS A 159 -39.87 -6.58 31.22
CA LYS A 159 -40.96 -7.38 31.81
C LYS A 159 -41.78 -6.60 32.82
N ASP A 160 -41.13 -5.73 33.59
CA ASP A 160 -41.77 -4.90 34.60
C ASP A 160 -42.80 -3.93 34.00
N VAL A 161 -42.52 -3.38 32.80
CA VAL A 161 -43.46 -2.54 32.04
C VAL A 161 -44.76 -3.30 31.77
N PHE A 162 -44.66 -4.54 31.27
CA PHE A 162 -45.82 -5.38 31.02
C PHE A 162 -46.55 -5.80 32.30
N ALA A 163 -45.80 -6.13 33.36
CA ALA A 163 -46.37 -6.57 34.62
C ALA A 163 -47.23 -5.47 35.28
N VAL A 164 -46.71 -4.24 35.30
CA VAL A 164 -47.42 -3.06 35.85
C VAL A 164 -48.64 -2.73 35.01
N LEU A 165 -48.49 -2.54 33.69
CA LEU A 165 -49.62 -2.22 32.80
C LEU A 165 -50.72 -3.28 32.85
N SER A 166 -50.36 -4.57 32.86
CA SER A 166 -51.31 -5.68 32.96
C SER A 166 -52.07 -5.66 34.29
N ARG A 167 -51.41 -5.29 35.40
CA ARG A 167 -52.05 -5.18 36.72
C ARG A 167 -52.99 -3.98 36.78
N THR A 168 -52.60 -2.84 36.22
CA THR A 168 -53.43 -1.62 36.16
C THR A 168 -54.76 -1.85 35.45
N THR A 169 -54.82 -2.72 34.43
CA THR A 169 -56.09 -3.09 33.77
C THR A 169 -57.11 -3.78 34.70
N LYS A 170 -56.68 -4.26 35.88
CA LYS A 170 -57.55 -4.89 36.88
C LYS A 170 -58.02 -3.92 37.97
N SER A 171 -57.43 -2.72 38.08
CA SER A 171 -57.57 -1.81 39.24
C SER A 171 -58.26 -0.47 38.94
N VAL A 172 -58.26 0.02 37.68
CA VAL A 172 -58.57 1.43 37.34
C VAL A 172 -59.88 1.61 36.53
N ASN A 173 -60.45 2.84 36.56
CA ASN A 173 -61.60 3.36 35.78
C ASN A 173 -61.60 2.94 34.28
N ASP A 174 -62.79 2.93 33.66
CA ASP A 174 -63.05 2.34 32.33
C ASP A 174 -62.18 2.91 31.18
N ASP A 175 -61.97 4.23 31.11
CA ASP A 175 -61.23 4.86 30.01
C ASP A 175 -59.73 4.50 30.00
N THR A 176 -59.04 4.57 31.14
CA THR A 176 -57.61 4.22 31.24
C THR A 176 -57.39 2.74 31.02
N LYS A 177 -58.29 1.92 31.56
CA LYS A 177 -58.32 0.47 31.33
C LYS A 177 -58.45 0.15 29.84
N GLN A 178 -59.35 0.83 29.11
CA GLN A 178 -59.56 0.60 27.68
C GLN A 178 -58.33 1.00 26.83
N ARG A 179 -57.64 2.10 27.16
CA ARG A 179 -56.39 2.52 26.49
C ARG A 179 -55.29 1.48 26.66
N ILE A 180 -55.01 1.06 27.90
CA ILE A 180 -53.96 0.06 28.20
C ILE A 180 -54.29 -1.29 27.55
N GLN A 181 -55.56 -1.73 27.58
CA GLN A 181 -55.95 -2.99 26.93
C GLN A 181 -55.76 -2.95 25.41
N THR A 182 -56.06 -1.82 24.76
CA THR A 182 -55.82 -1.64 23.33
C THR A 182 -54.33 -1.74 23.02
N LEU A 183 -53.48 -1.09 23.83
CA LEU A 183 -52.03 -1.11 23.66
C LEU A 183 -51.44 -2.52 23.88
N LEU A 184 -51.88 -3.25 24.91
CA LEU A 184 -51.46 -4.63 25.17
C LEU A 184 -51.91 -5.60 24.05
N ARG A 185 -53.09 -5.39 23.45
CA ARG A 185 -53.54 -6.16 22.28
C ARG A 185 -52.66 -5.89 21.06
N ARG A 186 -52.34 -4.61 20.80
CA ARG A 186 -51.41 -4.22 19.73
C ARG A 186 -50.04 -4.86 19.93
N TRP A 187 -49.49 -4.79 21.14
CA TRP A 187 -48.23 -5.44 21.49
C TRP A 187 -48.26 -6.94 21.20
N LYS A 188 -49.33 -7.65 21.62
CA LYS A 188 -49.46 -9.09 21.38
C LYS A 188 -49.37 -9.46 19.89
N GLN A 189 -49.95 -8.64 19.01
CA GLN A 189 -49.84 -8.86 17.56
C GLN A 189 -48.39 -8.65 17.07
N ILE A 190 -47.72 -7.63 17.58
CA ILE A 190 -46.32 -7.34 17.24
C ILE A 190 -45.40 -8.46 17.74
N ASP A 191 -45.60 -8.97 18.95
CA ASP A 191 -44.82 -10.07 19.54
C ASP A 191 -44.91 -11.36 18.70
N ILE A 192 -46.10 -11.68 18.19
CA ILE A 192 -46.30 -12.77 17.23
C ILE A 192 -45.50 -12.50 15.95
N GLY A 193 -45.59 -11.28 15.41
CA GLY A 193 -44.84 -10.88 14.21
C GLY A 193 -43.32 -10.93 14.37
N ILE A 194 -42.79 -10.53 15.54
CA ILE A 194 -41.35 -10.69 15.87
C ILE A 194 -40.97 -12.16 15.83
N THR A 195 -41.77 -13.02 16.46
CA THR A 195 -41.51 -14.46 16.55
C THR A 195 -41.52 -15.12 15.18
N GLU A 196 -42.49 -14.80 14.34
CA GLU A 196 -42.58 -15.30 12.96
C GLU A 196 -41.38 -14.83 12.12
N ALA A 197 -41.08 -13.53 12.14
CA ALA A 197 -39.94 -12.96 11.41
C ALA A 197 -38.60 -13.54 11.88
N ALA A 198 -38.45 -13.81 13.19
CA ALA A 198 -37.24 -14.40 13.75
C ALA A 198 -37.06 -15.85 13.29
N ASN A 199 -38.14 -16.62 13.25
CA ASN A 199 -38.13 -17.99 12.75
C ASN A 199 -37.82 -18.03 11.24
N GLU A 200 -38.40 -17.13 10.46
CA GLU A 200 -38.10 -16.99 9.03
C GLU A 200 -36.61 -16.67 8.82
N ALA A 201 -36.09 -15.64 9.49
CA ALA A 201 -34.70 -15.24 9.31
C ALA A 201 -33.73 -16.36 9.72
N LYS A 202 -34.05 -17.10 10.79
CA LYS A 202 -33.27 -18.27 11.23
C LYS A 202 -33.26 -19.41 10.22
N ASP A 203 -34.40 -19.72 9.63
CA ASP A 203 -34.50 -20.76 8.60
C ASP A 203 -33.71 -20.35 7.35
N ASN A 204 -33.88 -19.10 6.90
CA ASN A 204 -33.20 -18.57 5.72
C ASN A 204 -31.68 -18.53 5.89
N VAL A 205 -31.16 -18.05 7.03
CA VAL A 205 -29.71 -18.10 7.33
C VAL A 205 -29.21 -19.54 7.33
N LYS A 206 -29.91 -20.47 8.00
CA LYS A 206 -29.50 -21.88 8.07
C LYS A 206 -29.32 -22.48 6.68
N TYR A 207 -30.24 -22.23 5.77
CA TYR A 207 -30.18 -22.78 4.41
C TYR A 207 -29.20 -22.05 3.50
N LEU A 208 -29.21 -20.72 3.47
CA LEU A 208 -28.29 -19.93 2.64
C LEU A 208 -26.82 -20.17 3.05
N PHE A 209 -26.55 -20.38 4.34
CA PHE A 209 -25.22 -20.74 4.83
C PHE A 209 -24.69 -22.03 4.20
N THR A 210 -25.56 -23.00 3.88
CA THR A 210 -25.13 -24.23 3.19
C THR A 210 -24.63 -23.98 1.77
N LEU A 211 -25.07 -22.88 1.14
CA LEU A 211 -24.65 -22.48 -0.20
C LEU A 211 -23.32 -21.72 -0.20
N GLU A 212 -22.92 -21.14 0.93
CA GLU A 212 -21.78 -20.22 1.06
C GLU A 212 -20.51 -20.78 0.41
N LYS A 213 -20.13 -22.01 0.74
CA LYS A 213 -18.92 -22.66 0.18
C LYS A 213 -18.97 -22.84 -1.34
N PHE A 214 -20.16 -22.93 -1.93
CA PHE A 214 -20.37 -23.07 -3.37
C PHE A 214 -20.56 -21.72 -4.07
N ILE A 215 -20.91 -20.68 -3.31
CA ILE A 215 -21.03 -19.31 -3.79
C ILE A 215 -19.66 -18.61 -3.85
N ILE A 216 -18.74 -18.92 -2.92
CA ILE A 216 -17.39 -18.31 -2.88
C ILE A 216 -16.66 -18.40 -4.24
N PRO A 217 -16.57 -19.56 -4.92
CA PRO A 217 -15.93 -19.66 -6.23
C PRO A 217 -16.54 -18.75 -7.30
N LEU A 218 -17.79 -18.32 -7.16
CA LEU A 218 -18.44 -17.39 -8.09
C LEU A 218 -17.81 -15.98 -8.03
N TYR A 219 -17.12 -15.64 -6.95
CA TYR A 219 -16.48 -14.33 -6.78
C TYR A 219 -14.99 -14.38 -7.12
N ASN A 220 -14.28 -15.38 -6.59
CA ASN A 220 -12.82 -15.44 -6.62
C ASN A 220 -12.25 -16.62 -7.44
N GLY A 221 -13.10 -17.55 -7.86
CA GLY A 221 -12.69 -18.73 -8.61
C GLY A 221 -12.46 -18.46 -10.09
N THR A 222 -11.96 -19.49 -10.77
CA THR A 222 -11.90 -19.56 -12.24
C THR A 222 -13.20 -20.15 -12.79
N PRO A 223 -13.53 -19.91 -14.08
CA PRO A 223 -14.68 -20.56 -14.73
C PRO A 223 -14.67 -22.09 -14.58
N SER A 224 -13.50 -22.72 -14.63
CA SER A 224 -13.36 -24.17 -14.38
C SER A 224 -13.78 -24.54 -12.95
N SER A 225 -13.30 -23.82 -11.93
CA SER A 225 -13.71 -24.09 -10.54
C SER A 225 -15.21 -23.85 -10.28
N ILE A 226 -15.83 -22.92 -11.02
CA ILE A 226 -17.28 -22.69 -10.97
C ILE A 226 -18.02 -23.89 -11.57
N ILE A 227 -17.56 -24.40 -12.72
CA ILE A 227 -18.14 -25.59 -13.36
C ILE A 227 -18.06 -26.80 -12.43
N ASP A 228 -16.92 -27.02 -11.78
CA ASP A 228 -16.69 -28.15 -10.87
C ASP A 228 -17.61 -28.12 -9.65
N THR A 229 -18.02 -26.92 -9.21
CA THR A 229 -18.87 -26.73 -8.02
C THR A 229 -20.36 -26.58 -8.35
N LEU A 230 -20.71 -26.38 -9.63
CA LEU A 230 -22.08 -26.10 -10.07
C LEU A 230 -23.07 -27.22 -9.74
N LEU A 231 -22.66 -28.49 -9.90
CA LEU A 231 -23.51 -29.64 -9.59
C LEU A 231 -23.87 -29.68 -8.10
N ALA A 232 -22.89 -29.43 -7.23
CA ALA A 232 -23.10 -29.42 -5.79
C ALA A 232 -23.93 -28.21 -5.34
N LEU A 233 -23.74 -27.05 -5.99
CA LEU A 233 -24.58 -25.86 -5.80
C LEU A 233 -26.05 -26.17 -6.17
N MET A 234 -26.29 -26.78 -7.33
CA MET A 234 -27.64 -27.14 -7.79
C MET A 234 -28.33 -28.13 -6.85
N ASN A 235 -27.62 -29.14 -6.38
CA ASN A 235 -28.15 -30.11 -5.41
C ASN A 235 -28.49 -29.44 -4.07
N SER A 236 -27.70 -28.46 -3.64
CA SER A 236 -27.96 -27.71 -2.41
C SER A 236 -29.18 -26.80 -2.58
N ILE A 237 -29.33 -26.10 -3.71
CA ILE A 237 -30.53 -25.31 -4.01
C ILE A 237 -31.77 -26.21 -4.06
N LYS A 238 -31.68 -27.39 -4.68
CA LYS A 238 -32.77 -28.38 -4.69
C LYS A 238 -33.18 -28.82 -3.28
N MET A 239 -32.21 -29.03 -2.38
CA MET A 239 -32.48 -29.35 -0.97
C MET A 239 -33.22 -28.21 -0.28
N ILE A 240 -32.80 -26.97 -0.50
CA ILE A 240 -33.44 -25.78 0.09
C ILE A 240 -34.88 -25.67 -0.40
N HIS A 241 -35.12 -25.81 -1.70
CA HIS A 241 -36.48 -25.83 -2.24
C HIS A 241 -37.29 -26.95 -1.57
N SER A 242 -36.77 -28.18 -1.47
CA SER A 242 -37.57 -29.27 -0.90
C SER A 242 -37.90 -29.14 0.60
N ILE A 243 -37.09 -28.46 1.41
CA ILE A 243 -37.16 -28.54 2.89
C ILE A 243 -37.40 -27.18 3.57
N ALA A 244 -37.00 -26.06 2.93
CA ALA A 244 -37.12 -24.75 3.56
C ALA A 244 -38.58 -24.35 3.70
N ARG A 245 -38.94 -23.86 4.89
CA ARG A 245 -40.34 -23.54 5.19
C ARG A 245 -40.72 -22.16 4.63
N TYR A 246 -39.75 -21.25 4.56
CA TYR A 246 -39.92 -19.87 4.11
C TYR A 246 -39.17 -19.53 2.81
N ASN A 247 -38.26 -20.40 2.38
CA ASN A 247 -37.39 -20.18 1.21
C ASN A 247 -37.76 -21.04 -0.02
N ASN A 248 -38.87 -21.78 0.04
CA ASN A 248 -39.34 -22.68 -1.03
C ASN A 248 -40.27 -21.99 -2.05
N THR A 249 -40.32 -20.67 -2.11
CA THR A 249 -41.13 -20.02 -3.15
C THR A 249 -40.37 -20.01 -4.47
N THR A 250 -41.07 -20.29 -5.57
CA THR A 250 -40.49 -20.26 -6.92
C THR A 250 -39.87 -18.90 -7.24
N GLU A 251 -40.48 -17.81 -6.75
CA GLU A 251 -39.97 -16.45 -6.91
C GLU A 251 -38.63 -16.21 -6.19
N ARG A 252 -38.49 -16.64 -4.93
CA ARG A 252 -37.22 -16.53 -4.19
C ARG A 252 -36.11 -17.36 -4.86
N MET A 253 -36.44 -18.55 -5.36
CA MET A 253 -35.49 -19.37 -6.12
C MET A 253 -35.07 -18.72 -7.44
N ALA A 254 -36.01 -18.15 -8.20
CA ALA A 254 -35.70 -17.44 -9.44
C ALA A 254 -34.78 -16.23 -9.20
N ASN A 255 -35.03 -15.46 -8.13
CA ASN A 255 -34.17 -14.35 -7.74
C ASN A 255 -32.76 -14.82 -7.35
N LEU A 256 -32.64 -15.91 -6.57
CA LEU A 256 -31.36 -16.50 -6.21
C LEU A 256 -30.58 -16.99 -7.45
N PHE A 257 -31.25 -17.68 -8.39
CA PHE A 257 -30.62 -18.08 -9.66
C PHE A 257 -30.15 -16.87 -10.46
N THR A 258 -30.96 -15.82 -10.56
CA THR A 258 -30.59 -14.58 -11.25
C THR A 258 -29.32 -13.97 -10.65
N LYS A 259 -29.25 -13.87 -9.32
CA LYS A 259 -28.06 -13.39 -8.60
C LYS A 259 -26.82 -14.26 -8.87
N ILE A 260 -26.97 -15.59 -8.82
CA ILE A 260 -25.89 -16.54 -9.12
C ILE A 260 -25.38 -16.36 -10.56
N THR A 261 -26.29 -16.30 -11.53
CA THR A 261 -25.95 -16.14 -12.95
C THR A 261 -25.25 -14.81 -13.22
N ASN A 262 -25.76 -13.70 -12.67
CA ASN A 262 -25.13 -12.39 -12.79
C ASN A 262 -23.72 -12.40 -12.19
N GLN A 263 -23.54 -13.04 -11.03
CA GLN A 263 -22.23 -13.14 -10.39
C GLN A 263 -21.22 -13.94 -11.24
N MET A 264 -21.64 -15.04 -11.88
CA MET A 264 -20.79 -15.78 -12.82
C MET A 264 -20.37 -14.93 -14.01
N ILE A 265 -21.30 -14.15 -14.59
CA ILE A 265 -21.01 -13.24 -15.71
C ILE A 265 -19.99 -12.18 -15.29
N THR A 266 -20.16 -11.59 -14.10
CA THR A 266 -19.25 -10.59 -13.55
C THR A 266 -17.85 -11.16 -13.33
N ASN A 267 -17.72 -12.37 -12.77
CA ASN A 267 -16.42 -13.04 -12.59
C ASN A 267 -15.72 -13.27 -13.94
N CYS A 268 -16.42 -13.79 -14.94
CA CYS A 268 -15.88 -13.98 -16.29
C CYS A 268 -15.39 -12.66 -16.91
N LYS A 269 -16.20 -11.58 -16.82
CA LYS A 269 -15.82 -10.25 -17.31
C LYS A 269 -14.55 -9.73 -16.62
N LEU A 270 -14.49 -9.82 -15.30
CA LEU A 270 -13.33 -9.35 -14.52
C LEU A 270 -12.07 -10.14 -14.87
N MET A 271 -12.16 -11.46 -15.05
CA MET A 271 -11.02 -12.29 -15.44
C MET A 271 -10.49 -11.93 -16.83
N MET A 272 -11.37 -11.69 -17.81
CA MET A 272 -10.97 -11.24 -19.14
C MET A 272 -10.21 -9.91 -19.10
N ILE A 273 -10.70 -8.94 -18.31
CA ILE A 273 -10.05 -7.63 -18.14
C ILE A 273 -8.68 -7.79 -17.47
N ARG A 274 -8.59 -8.55 -16.38
CA ARG A 274 -7.34 -8.81 -15.65
C ARG A 274 -6.30 -9.46 -16.58
N SER A 275 -6.68 -10.47 -17.34
CA SER A 275 -5.79 -11.11 -18.30
C SER A 275 -5.30 -10.15 -19.39
N ASN A 276 -6.17 -9.30 -19.95
CA ASN A 276 -5.76 -8.33 -20.97
C ASN A 276 -4.79 -7.28 -20.42
N THR A 277 -5.08 -6.74 -19.24
CA THR A 277 -4.21 -5.75 -18.58
C THR A 277 -2.84 -6.32 -18.22
N LEU A 278 -2.78 -7.55 -17.69
CA LEU A 278 -1.54 -8.26 -17.42
C LEU A 278 -0.72 -8.49 -18.70
N LEU A 279 -1.38 -8.92 -19.79
CA LEU A 279 -0.70 -9.14 -21.06
C LEU A 279 -0.13 -7.85 -21.65
N ARG A 280 -0.86 -6.73 -21.57
CA ARG A 280 -0.37 -5.42 -22.01
C ARG A 280 0.85 -4.98 -21.19
N ARG A 281 0.79 -5.12 -19.86
CA ARG A 281 1.91 -4.79 -18.97
C ARG A 281 3.12 -5.67 -19.26
N TRP A 282 2.93 -6.97 -19.45
CA TRP A 282 4.01 -7.90 -19.80
C TRP A 282 4.68 -7.50 -21.12
N LYS A 283 3.90 -7.21 -22.17
CA LYS A 283 4.45 -6.73 -23.46
C LYS A 283 5.27 -5.45 -23.31
N GLN A 284 4.81 -4.50 -22.48
CA GLN A 284 5.54 -3.26 -22.25
C GLN A 284 6.88 -3.51 -21.53
N ILE A 285 6.88 -4.40 -20.53
CA ILE A 285 8.10 -4.79 -19.81
C ILE A 285 9.06 -5.53 -20.76
N ASP A 286 8.57 -6.44 -21.59
CA ASP A 286 9.36 -7.21 -22.55
C ASP A 286 10.06 -6.30 -23.58
N ILE A 287 9.35 -5.31 -24.12
CA ILE A 287 9.92 -4.27 -24.98
C ILE A 287 11.01 -3.48 -24.23
N GLY A 288 10.72 -3.03 -23.00
CA GLY A 288 11.69 -2.27 -22.19
C GLY A 288 12.96 -3.07 -21.86
N ILE A 289 12.83 -4.37 -21.55
CA ILE A 289 13.97 -5.27 -21.34
C ILE A 289 14.79 -5.40 -22.63
N THR A 290 14.11 -5.57 -23.76
CA THR A 290 14.79 -5.71 -25.07
C THR A 290 15.57 -4.45 -25.44
N GLU A 291 15.00 -3.26 -25.23
CA GLU A 291 15.68 -1.98 -25.47
C GLU A 291 16.89 -1.80 -24.54
N ALA A 292 16.71 -2.02 -23.24
CA ALA A 292 17.79 -1.91 -22.25
C ALA A 292 18.93 -2.90 -22.52
N ALA A 293 18.62 -4.14 -22.91
CA ALA A 293 19.61 -5.14 -23.28
C ALA A 293 20.40 -4.73 -24.53
N ASN A 294 19.73 -4.17 -25.54
CA ASN A 294 20.38 -3.67 -26.74
C ASN A 294 21.27 -2.45 -26.44
N GLU A 295 20.82 -1.53 -25.58
CA GLU A 295 21.63 -0.41 -25.08
C GLU A 295 22.88 -0.91 -24.36
N ALA A 296 22.74 -1.83 -23.42
CA ALA A 296 23.87 -2.37 -22.66
C ALA A 296 24.90 -3.06 -23.58
N LYS A 297 24.43 -3.89 -24.52
CA LYS A 297 25.28 -4.59 -25.49
C LYS A 297 26.05 -3.61 -26.38
N ASP A 298 25.39 -2.58 -26.91
CA ASP A 298 26.03 -1.57 -27.76
C ASP A 298 27.05 -0.74 -26.95
N ASN A 299 26.67 -0.31 -25.75
CA ASN A 299 27.57 0.43 -24.86
C ASN A 299 28.84 -0.37 -24.52
N VAL A 300 28.70 -1.66 -24.16
CA VAL A 300 29.84 -2.55 -23.90
C VAL A 300 30.73 -2.67 -25.14
N LYS A 301 30.12 -2.91 -26.31
CA LYS A 301 30.87 -3.04 -27.58
C LYS A 301 31.74 -1.80 -27.84
N TYR A 302 31.21 -0.59 -27.67
CA TYR A 302 31.96 0.64 -27.92
C TYR A 302 32.98 0.94 -26.81
N LEU A 303 32.64 0.76 -25.54
CA LEU A 303 33.57 0.99 -24.44
C LEU A 303 34.75 0.02 -24.45
N PHE A 304 34.52 -1.23 -24.85
CA PHE A 304 35.59 -2.23 -25.00
C PHE A 304 36.66 -1.78 -26.01
N THR A 305 36.29 -1.00 -27.04
CA THR A 305 37.28 -0.46 -28.00
C THR A 305 38.30 0.50 -27.36
N LEU A 306 37.97 1.09 -26.21
CA LEU A 306 38.85 2.00 -25.48
C LEU A 306 39.84 1.28 -24.57
N GLU A 307 39.60 0.01 -24.22
CA GLU A 307 40.33 -0.72 -23.18
C GLU A 307 41.85 -0.61 -23.34
N LYS A 308 42.37 -0.95 -24.53
CA LYS A 308 43.80 -0.89 -24.82
C LYS A 308 44.44 0.50 -24.67
N PHE A 309 43.65 1.56 -24.83
CA PHE A 309 44.12 2.95 -24.71
C PHE A 309 43.93 3.51 -23.31
N ILE A 310 43.09 2.87 -22.48
CA ILE A 310 42.86 3.25 -21.10
C ILE A 310 43.88 2.57 -20.18
N ILE A 311 44.38 1.37 -20.51
CA ILE A 311 45.38 0.66 -19.69
C ILE A 311 46.61 1.52 -19.30
N PRO A 312 47.24 2.29 -20.21
CA PRO A 312 48.35 3.19 -19.86
C PRO A 312 47.99 4.26 -18.80
N LEU A 313 46.71 4.65 -18.70
CA LEU A 313 46.25 5.60 -17.68
C LEU A 313 46.31 5.02 -16.26
N TYR A 314 46.32 3.69 -16.12
CA TYR A 314 46.38 3.02 -14.84
C TYR A 314 47.82 2.64 -14.49
N ASN A 315 48.54 2.04 -15.44
CA ASN A 315 49.81 1.36 -15.16
C ASN A 315 51.03 2.01 -15.85
N GLY A 316 50.82 3.00 -16.71
CA GLY A 316 51.89 3.65 -17.47
C GLY A 316 52.51 4.84 -16.75
N THR A 317 53.47 5.48 -17.43
CA THR A 317 54.03 6.79 -17.04
C THR A 317 53.33 7.93 -17.79
N PRO A 318 53.42 9.19 -17.33
CA PRO A 318 52.88 10.34 -18.06
C PRO A 318 53.31 10.39 -19.54
N SER A 319 54.57 10.06 -19.85
CA SER A 319 55.06 9.98 -21.23
C SER A 319 54.36 8.89 -22.05
N SER A 320 54.16 7.69 -21.49
CA SER A 320 53.44 6.61 -22.20
C SER A 320 51.97 6.93 -22.46
N ILE A 321 51.35 7.72 -21.57
CA ILE A 321 49.99 8.21 -21.79
C ILE A 321 49.99 9.19 -22.98
N ILE A 322 50.95 10.12 -23.04
CA ILE A 322 51.08 11.08 -24.16
C ILE A 322 51.15 10.34 -25.50
N ASP A 323 51.94 9.27 -25.59
CA ASP A 323 52.08 8.48 -26.83
C ASP A 323 50.76 7.84 -27.29
N THR A 324 49.86 7.53 -26.36
CA THR A 324 48.57 6.86 -26.63
C THR A 324 47.38 7.82 -26.74
N LEU A 325 47.53 9.08 -26.30
CA LEU A 325 46.50 10.12 -26.34
C LEU A 325 45.85 10.33 -27.72
N PRO A 326 46.59 10.40 -28.85
CA PRO A 326 45.98 10.60 -30.16
C PRO A 326 45.03 9.46 -30.54
N ALA A 327 45.40 8.22 -30.24
CA ALA A 327 44.58 7.04 -30.53
C ALA A 327 43.36 6.95 -29.61
N LEU A 328 43.52 7.30 -28.32
CA LEU A 328 42.42 7.41 -27.37
C LEU A 328 41.40 8.45 -27.84
N MET A 329 41.85 9.65 -28.21
CA MET A 329 40.98 10.74 -28.64
C MET A 329 40.21 10.40 -29.92
N ASN A 330 40.87 9.77 -30.89
CA ASN A 330 40.20 9.30 -32.12
C ASN A 330 39.16 8.21 -31.82
N SER A 331 39.42 7.31 -30.87
CA SER A 331 38.47 6.28 -30.47
C SER A 331 37.24 6.87 -29.78
N ILE A 332 37.44 7.84 -28.88
CA ILE A 332 36.36 8.59 -28.23
C ILE A 332 35.53 9.37 -29.28
N LYS A 333 36.19 9.96 -30.29
CA LYS A 333 35.51 10.61 -31.43
C LYS A 333 34.60 9.64 -32.19
N MET A 334 35.08 8.43 -32.49
CA MET A 334 34.29 7.39 -33.17
C MET A 334 33.06 7.00 -32.34
N ILE A 335 33.23 6.80 -31.03
CA ILE A 335 32.12 6.45 -30.12
C ILE A 335 31.06 7.56 -30.14
N HIS A 336 31.47 8.83 -29.99
CA HIS A 336 30.53 9.94 -30.05
C HIS A 336 29.78 10.04 -31.38
N SER A 337 30.44 9.67 -32.49
CA SER A 337 29.87 9.79 -33.83
C SER A 337 28.94 8.62 -34.20
N ILE A 338 29.27 7.40 -33.79
CA ILE A 338 28.64 6.16 -34.30
C ILE A 338 27.78 5.45 -33.25
N ALA A 339 28.16 5.50 -31.97
CA ALA A 339 27.44 4.76 -30.93
C ALA A 339 25.98 5.20 -30.90
N ARG A 340 25.04 4.28 -30.69
CA ARG A 340 23.61 4.66 -30.72
C ARG A 340 23.19 5.25 -29.38
N TYR A 341 23.67 4.67 -28.28
CA TYR A 341 23.22 4.99 -26.92
C TYR A 341 24.26 5.73 -26.08
N TYR A 342 25.56 5.49 -26.29
CA TYR A 342 26.62 6.14 -25.52
C TYR A 342 26.98 7.57 -25.99
N ASN A 343 26.45 7.99 -27.14
CA ASN A 343 26.85 9.19 -27.86
C ASN A 343 26.31 10.52 -27.29
N THR A 344 25.77 10.52 -26.08
CA THR A 344 25.15 11.72 -25.50
C THR A 344 26.20 12.64 -24.88
N THR A 345 25.97 13.95 -24.94
CA THR A 345 26.87 14.96 -24.38
C THR A 345 27.21 14.70 -22.91
N GLU A 346 26.23 14.24 -22.14
CA GLU A 346 26.40 13.92 -20.73
C GLU A 346 27.30 12.70 -20.50
N ARG A 347 27.04 11.57 -21.19
CA ARG A 347 27.84 10.35 -21.06
C ARG A 347 29.28 10.60 -21.51
N MET A 348 29.48 11.35 -22.60
CA MET A 348 30.80 11.74 -23.09
C MET A 348 31.55 12.64 -22.11
N ALA A 349 30.91 13.69 -21.58
CA ALA A 349 31.52 14.57 -20.59
C ALA A 349 31.91 13.82 -19.31
N ASN A 350 31.07 12.88 -18.86
CA ASN A 350 31.36 12.03 -17.71
C ASN A 350 32.53 11.08 -17.98
N LEU A 351 32.65 10.52 -19.19
CA LEU A 351 33.80 9.72 -19.62
C LEU A 351 35.09 10.55 -19.59
N PHE A 352 35.10 11.73 -20.19
CA PHE A 352 36.26 12.64 -20.17
C PHE A 352 36.66 13.05 -18.75
N THR A 353 35.68 13.31 -17.87
CA THR A 353 35.93 13.60 -16.45
C THR A 353 36.61 12.42 -15.75
N LYS A 354 36.18 11.18 -16.02
CA LYS A 354 36.79 9.97 -15.45
C LYS A 354 38.21 9.77 -15.96
N ILE A 355 38.46 9.96 -17.26
CA ILE A 355 39.80 9.91 -17.86
C ILE A 355 40.72 10.94 -17.19
N THR A 356 40.25 12.18 -17.03
CA THR A 356 41.03 13.24 -16.39
C THR A 356 41.38 12.91 -14.94
N ASN A 357 40.40 12.43 -14.15
CA ASN A 357 40.66 12.02 -12.78
C ASN A 357 41.71 10.88 -12.73
N GLN A 358 41.65 9.93 -13.66
CA GLN A 358 42.60 8.84 -13.72
C GLN A 358 44.01 9.31 -14.10
N MET A 359 44.15 10.27 -15.03
CA MET A 359 45.43 10.90 -15.35
C MET A 359 46.04 11.60 -14.14
N ILE A 360 45.24 12.34 -13.36
CA ILE A 360 45.71 12.98 -12.13
C ILE A 360 46.19 11.94 -11.11
N THR A 361 45.46 10.83 -10.97
CA THR A 361 45.88 9.71 -10.10
C THR A 361 47.20 9.12 -10.56
N ASN A 362 47.38 8.89 -11.86
CA ASN A 362 48.63 8.42 -12.43
C ASN A 362 49.79 9.39 -12.20
N CYS A 363 49.59 10.69 -12.42
CA CYS A 363 50.58 11.73 -12.13
C CYS A 363 51.00 11.70 -10.66
N LYS A 364 50.05 11.60 -9.72
CA LYS A 364 50.35 11.48 -8.29
C LYS A 364 51.18 10.23 -8.00
N HIS A 365 50.78 9.09 -8.56
CA HIS A 365 51.50 7.83 -8.39
C HIS A 365 52.92 7.90 -8.97
N CYS A 366 53.11 8.55 -10.12
CA CYS A 366 54.44 8.77 -10.71
C CYS A 366 55.36 9.57 -9.78
N VAL A 367 54.81 10.53 -9.05
CA VAL A 367 55.57 11.40 -8.14
C VAL A 367 55.82 10.70 -6.79
N THR A 368 54.82 10.05 -6.20
CA THR A 368 54.92 9.47 -4.85
C THR A 368 55.26 7.98 -4.82
N GLY A 369 55.29 7.30 -5.97
CA GLY A 369 55.46 5.83 -6.02
C GLY A 369 54.29 5.04 -5.44
N GLY A 370 53.15 5.68 -5.20
CA GLY A 370 51.99 5.07 -4.52
C GLY A 370 52.00 5.21 -2.99
N GLU A 371 53.02 5.86 -2.44
CA GLU A 371 53.19 6.08 -0.99
C GLU A 371 52.70 7.47 -0.55
N THR A 372 52.97 7.85 0.70
CA THR A 372 52.60 9.14 1.26
C THR A 372 53.37 10.29 0.59
N TYR A 373 52.84 11.51 0.71
CA TYR A 373 53.50 12.70 0.14
C TYR A 373 54.85 13.03 0.80
N GLU A 374 55.14 12.47 1.97
CA GLU A 374 56.40 12.69 2.70
C GLU A 374 57.62 12.15 1.92
N VAL A 375 57.41 11.05 1.20
CA VAL A 375 58.45 10.39 0.39
C VAL A 375 59.02 11.30 -0.69
N MET A 376 58.30 12.37 -1.09
CA MET A 376 58.82 13.35 -2.05
C MET A 376 60.05 14.10 -1.52
N TRP A 377 60.17 14.32 -0.21
CA TRP A 377 61.26 15.10 0.37
C TRP A 377 62.57 14.32 0.48
N ASP A 378 62.49 13.00 0.44
CA ASP A 378 63.65 12.09 0.50
C ASP A 378 64.19 11.72 -0.89
N LYS A 379 63.49 12.12 -1.96
CA LYS A 379 63.91 11.88 -3.35
C LYS A 379 64.92 12.92 -3.83
N ASP A 380 65.73 12.52 -4.81
CA ASP A 380 66.61 13.47 -5.51
C ASP A 380 65.79 14.62 -6.13
N PRO A 381 66.08 15.89 -5.78
CA PRO A 381 65.32 17.04 -6.27
C PRO A 381 65.32 17.15 -7.81
N GLU A 382 66.41 16.76 -8.48
CA GLU A 382 66.50 16.85 -9.94
C GLU A 382 65.58 15.81 -10.60
N GLU A 383 65.61 14.57 -10.12
CA GLU A 383 64.71 13.50 -10.57
C GLU A 383 63.22 13.83 -10.30
N LEU A 384 62.90 14.37 -9.12
CA LEU A 384 61.54 14.74 -8.76
C LEU A 384 61.00 15.86 -9.64
N VAL A 385 61.82 16.88 -9.95
CA VAL A 385 61.45 17.96 -10.87
C VAL A 385 61.16 17.41 -12.28
N ARG A 386 61.94 16.44 -12.78
CA ARG A 386 61.66 15.79 -14.07
C ARG A 386 60.30 15.08 -14.08
N HIS A 387 59.96 14.36 -13.00
CA HIS A 387 58.66 13.70 -12.88
C HIS A 387 57.50 14.70 -12.81
N LEU A 388 57.66 15.79 -12.04
CA LEU A 388 56.67 16.86 -11.94
C LEU A 388 56.45 17.57 -13.30
N ASP A 389 57.54 17.85 -14.03
CA ASP A 389 57.48 18.45 -15.37
C ASP A 389 56.76 17.53 -16.39
N SER A 390 57.01 16.21 -16.31
CA SER A 390 56.29 15.23 -17.13
C SER A 390 54.77 15.25 -16.90
N CYS A 391 54.32 15.54 -15.67
CA CYS A 391 52.91 15.68 -15.35
C CYS A 391 52.29 16.95 -15.94
N LEU A 392 53.05 18.06 -16.02
CA LEU A 392 52.61 19.30 -16.68
C LEU A 392 52.45 19.07 -18.19
N LYS A 393 53.46 18.46 -18.82
CA LYS A 393 53.45 18.10 -20.24
C LYS A 393 52.25 17.20 -20.60
N LEU A 394 51.87 16.29 -19.72
CA LEU A 394 50.70 15.43 -19.94
C LEU A 394 49.39 16.24 -20.04
N ASN A 395 49.15 17.19 -19.13
CA ASN A 395 47.94 18.02 -19.18
C ASN A 395 47.90 18.89 -20.46
N GLU A 396 49.04 19.48 -20.83
CA GLU A 396 49.16 20.29 -22.04
C GLU A 396 48.86 19.45 -23.30
N ALA A 397 49.50 18.28 -23.42
CA ALA A 397 49.27 17.36 -24.53
C ALA A 397 47.81 16.88 -24.60
N TYR A 398 47.19 16.61 -23.45
CA TYR A 398 45.79 16.19 -23.37
C TYR A 398 44.82 17.27 -23.86
N GLN A 399 44.97 18.51 -23.39
CA GLN A 399 44.15 19.64 -23.83
C GLN A 399 44.37 19.96 -25.31
N GLN A 400 45.62 19.93 -25.77
CA GLN A 400 45.95 20.15 -27.17
C GLN A 400 45.30 19.10 -28.06
N GLN A 401 45.40 17.82 -27.70
CA GLN A 401 44.80 16.74 -28.47
C GLN A 401 43.26 16.83 -28.51
N TYR A 402 42.63 17.29 -27.43
CA TYR A 402 41.19 17.56 -27.40
C TYR A 402 40.80 18.69 -28.37
N ARG A 403 41.50 19.83 -28.31
CA ARG A 403 41.26 20.99 -29.19
C ARG A 403 41.46 20.64 -30.66
N VAL A 404 42.54 19.93 -31.00
CA VAL A 404 42.79 19.45 -32.36
C VAL A 404 41.63 18.58 -32.87
N THR A 405 41.09 17.68 -32.04
CA THR A 405 39.95 16.85 -32.44
C THR A 405 38.66 17.66 -32.57
N LYS A 406 38.44 18.64 -31.68
CA LYS A 406 37.30 19.57 -31.75
C LYS A 406 37.33 20.42 -33.03
N ASP A 407 38.49 20.97 -33.38
CA ASP A 407 38.67 21.78 -34.59
C ASP A 407 38.47 20.95 -35.86
N LYS A 408 38.95 19.70 -35.88
CA LYS A 408 38.71 18.75 -36.99
C LYS A 408 37.23 18.42 -37.18
N LEU A 409 36.47 18.33 -36.09
CA LEU A 409 35.01 18.12 -36.16
C LEU A 409 34.29 19.38 -36.64
N PHE A 410 34.76 20.57 -36.22
CA PHE A 410 34.19 21.84 -36.65
C PHE A 410 34.36 22.06 -38.16
N ALA A 411 35.49 21.63 -38.72
CA ALA A 411 35.73 21.63 -40.17
C ALA A 411 34.79 20.69 -40.96
N THR A 412 34.05 19.80 -40.29
CA THR A 412 33.05 18.89 -40.89
C THR A 412 31.66 19.12 -40.25
N PRO A 413 30.90 20.15 -40.69
CA PRO A 413 29.72 20.64 -39.97
C PRO A 413 28.55 19.63 -39.86
N LYS A 414 28.49 18.64 -40.76
CA LYS A 414 27.41 17.63 -40.77
C LYS A 414 27.52 16.57 -39.67
N GLY A 415 28.63 16.53 -38.94
CA GLY A 415 28.87 15.57 -37.85
C GLY A 415 28.55 16.12 -36.46
N LYS A 416 28.50 15.23 -35.47
CA LYS A 416 28.36 15.60 -34.05
C LYS A 416 29.60 16.34 -33.55
N GLN A 417 29.39 17.49 -32.91
CA GLN A 417 30.46 18.38 -32.47
C GLN A 417 30.90 18.10 -31.02
N PHE A 418 32.16 18.39 -30.70
CA PHE A 418 32.68 18.31 -29.33
C PHE A 418 32.36 19.60 -28.55
N GLU A 419 31.09 19.74 -28.16
CA GLU A 419 30.59 20.86 -27.36
C GLU A 419 30.41 20.44 -25.90
N PHE A 420 31.50 20.01 -25.26
CA PHE A 420 31.49 19.63 -23.85
C PHE A 420 31.95 20.79 -22.96
N ASN A 421 31.52 20.79 -21.70
CA ASN A 421 32.00 21.75 -20.72
C ASN A 421 33.47 21.46 -20.36
N GLU A 422 34.38 22.22 -20.96
CA GLU A 422 35.83 22.10 -20.77
C GLU A 422 36.23 22.31 -19.29
N MET A 423 35.55 23.17 -18.55
CA MET A 423 35.82 23.38 -17.12
C MET A 423 35.53 22.12 -16.30
N LYS A 424 34.47 21.37 -16.63
CA LYS A 424 34.15 20.10 -15.98
C LYS A 424 35.19 19.02 -16.29
N ILE A 425 35.75 19.04 -17.50
CA ILE A 425 36.75 18.08 -17.95
C ILE A 425 38.12 18.41 -17.36
N PHE A 426 38.67 19.60 -17.64
CA PHE A 426 40.07 19.95 -17.38
C PHE A 426 40.29 20.68 -16.06
N GLY A 427 39.27 21.32 -15.48
CA GLY A 427 39.46 22.24 -14.35
C GLY A 427 40.14 21.62 -13.13
N LYS A 428 39.90 20.33 -12.86
CA LYS A 428 40.62 19.61 -11.79
C LYS A 428 42.09 19.37 -12.11
N PHE A 429 42.42 19.10 -13.38
CA PHE A 429 43.80 18.89 -13.82
C PHE A 429 44.56 20.22 -13.83
N ASP A 430 43.94 21.31 -14.27
CA ASP A 430 44.54 22.65 -14.23
C ASP A 430 44.91 23.08 -12.81
N LEU A 431 44.01 22.83 -11.85
CA LEU A 431 44.27 23.08 -10.44
C LEU A 431 45.42 22.22 -9.89
N PHE A 432 45.53 20.96 -10.34
CA PHE A 432 46.66 20.09 -10.00
C PHE A 432 47.97 20.64 -10.59
N CYS A 433 48.00 21.01 -11.87
CA CYS A 433 49.17 21.59 -12.52
C CYS A 433 49.64 22.89 -11.84
N ARG A 434 48.73 23.76 -11.38
CA ARG A 434 49.09 24.94 -10.59
C ARG A 434 49.81 24.62 -9.28
N ARG A 435 49.48 23.50 -8.64
CA ARG A 435 50.18 23.03 -7.43
C ARG A 435 51.53 22.42 -7.78
N VAL A 436 51.60 21.64 -8.86
CA VAL A 436 52.83 21.06 -9.38
C VAL A 436 53.86 22.13 -9.75
N MET A 437 53.47 23.22 -10.41
CA MET A 437 54.38 24.33 -10.73
C MET A 437 55.05 24.91 -9.48
N LYS A 438 54.27 25.14 -8.41
CA LYS A 438 54.82 25.63 -7.14
C LYS A 438 55.81 24.64 -6.49
N LEU A 439 55.54 23.34 -6.62
CA LEU A 439 56.45 22.30 -6.12
C LEU A 439 57.74 22.28 -6.92
N ILE A 440 57.66 22.43 -8.26
CA ILE A 440 58.85 22.54 -9.10
C ILE A 440 59.71 23.73 -8.65
N ASP A 441 59.13 24.93 -8.55
CA ASP A 441 59.86 26.14 -8.12
C ASP A 441 60.57 25.93 -6.77
N MET A 442 59.87 25.32 -5.81
CA MET A 442 60.40 25.01 -4.49
C MET A 442 61.55 24.01 -4.53
N PHE A 443 61.40 22.87 -5.22
CA PHE A 443 62.45 21.84 -5.29
C PHE A 443 63.65 22.29 -6.12
N THR A 444 63.45 23.10 -7.17
CA THR A 444 64.55 23.74 -7.91
C THR A 444 65.32 24.70 -6.99
N THR A 445 64.62 25.47 -6.16
CA THR A 445 65.25 26.35 -5.17
C THR A 445 66.04 25.54 -4.14
N ILE A 446 65.46 24.46 -3.59
CA ILE A 446 66.15 23.56 -2.64
C ILE A 446 67.42 22.96 -3.26
N HIS A 447 67.38 22.56 -4.53
CA HIS A 447 68.54 22.05 -5.24
C HIS A 447 69.64 23.12 -5.34
N GLN A 448 69.30 24.33 -5.79
CA GLN A 448 70.24 25.45 -5.90
C GLN A 448 70.92 25.78 -4.55
N PHE A 449 70.15 25.83 -3.46
CA PHE A 449 70.70 26.09 -2.12
C PHE A 449 71.52 24.91 -1.57
N SER A 450 71.12 23.66 -1.86
CA SER A 450 71.89 22.47 -1.49
C SER A 450 73.26 22.44 -2.17
N SER A 451 73.33 22.82 -3.46
CA SER A 451 74.60 22.94 -4.18
C SER A 451 75.50 24.04 -3.59
N LEU A 452 74.93 25.17 -3.15
CA LEU A 452 75.67 26.22 -2.43
C LEU A 452 76.21 25.74 -1.08
N GLY A 453 75.45 24.93 -0.34
CA GLY A 453 75.88 24.38 0.95
C GLY A 453 77.04 23.38 0.86
N GLN A 454 77.23 22.73 -0.29
CA GLN A 454 78.37 21.84 -0.54
C GLN A 454 79.68 22.60 -0.81
N HIS A 455 79.60 23.88 -1.23
CA HIS A 455 80.75 24.76 -1.35
C HIS A 455 80.92 25.57 -0.05
N ARG A 456 81.84 25.13 0.84
CA ARG A 456 82.15 25.86 2.09
C ARG A 456 82.44 27.34 1.78
N LEU A 457 81.64 28.23 2.36
CA LEU A 457 81.81 29.69 2.28
C LEU A 457 82.86 30.26 3.25
N ASP A 458 83.71 29.42 3.87
CA ASP A 458 84.73 29.89 4.81
C ASP A 458 86.13 29.34 4.46
N PRO A 459 87.07 30.19 3.99
CA PRO A 459 88.48 29.84 3.81
C PRO A 459 89.31 29.92 5.09
N ARG A 460 88.73 30.15 6.28
CA ARG A 460 89.50 30.44 7.50
C ARG A 460 89.23 29.51 8.67
N VAL A 461 89.23 28.20 8.45
CA VAL A 461 89.67 27.26 9.50
C VAL A 461 90.31 26.03 8.85
N GLU A 462 91.63 25.93 8.96
CA GLU A 462 92.41 24.68 8.89
C GLU A 462 93.44 24.73 10.02
N PRO A 463 93.94 23.58 10.51
CA PRO A 463 93.26 22.31 10.84
C PRO A 463 93.09 22.11 12.34
#